data_AF-A0A829QMA4-F1
#
_entry.id   AF-A0A829QMA4-F1
#
_cell.length_a   1.000
_cell.length_b   1.000
_cell.length_c   1.000
_cell.angle_alpha   90.00
_cell.angle_beta   90.00
_cell.angle_gamma   90.00
#
_symmetry.space_group_name_H-M   'P 1'
#
loop_
_entity.id
_entity.type
_entity.pdbx_description
1 polymer ?
#
loop_
_entity_poly.entity_id
_entity_poly.type
_entity_poly.pdbx_seq_one_letter_code
_entity_poly.pdbx_strand_id
1 'polypeptide(L)'
;MAADRPTIYFASQRDWEAWLEQNHEDSPGVWIKMAKKASGIASLNHKEALEEALCFGWIDGQARSLDEQYTLRMFTPRRPRSTWSKINVGHIERLATEGRIRPAGQREVDAAKADGRWDAAYSSQATIEVPGTSRAPSNPSPEPWRSSTP
;
A
#
# COMPACT_ATOMS: atom_id res chain seq x y z
N MET A 1 0.30 3.44 -23.68
CA MET A 1 1.45 4.01 -22.96
C MET A 1 1.12 4.07 -21.48
N ALA A 2 2.06 3.83 -20.57
CA ALA A 2 1.89 4.34 -19.21
C ALA A 2 2.04 5.87 -19.26
N ALA A 3 1.31 6.61 -18.43
CA ALA A 3 1.61 8.02 -18.22
C ALA A 3 3.02 8.12 -17.60
N ASP A 4 3.85 9.03 -18.10
CA ASP A 4 5.09 9.36 -17.42
C ASP A 4 4.75 10.00 -16.07
N ARG A 5 5.56 9.70 -15.05
CA ARG A 5 5.33 10.11 -13.67
C ARG A 5 6.65 10.55 -13.06
N PRO A 6 6.81 11.84 -12.69
CA PRO A 6 8.06 12.32 -12.13
C PRO A 6 8.38 11.58 -10.83
N THR A 7 9.67 11.35 -10.61
CA THR A 7 10.16 10.85 -9.32
C THR A 7 10.50 12.03 -8.44
N ILE A 8 9.76 12.21 -7.34
CA ILE A 8 9.86 13.37 -6.45
C ILE A 8 10.31 12.91 -5.06
N TYR A 9 11.11 13.72 -4.37
CA TYR A 9 11.54 13.52 -2.99
C TYR A 9 10.84 14.51 -2.07
N PHE A 10 10.40 14.05 -0.89
CA PHE A 10 9.79 14.87 0.15
C PHE A 10 10.47 14.58 1.49
N ALA A 11 10.87 15.62 2.22
CA ALA A 11 11.54 15.46 3.51
C ALA A 11 10.55 15.15 4.64
N SER A 12 9.31 15.63 4.53
CA SER A 12 8.27 15.52 5.54
C SER A 12 6.86 15.32 4.97
N GLN A 13 5.91 14.93 5.84
CA GLN A 13 4.47 14.89 5.57
C GLN A 13 3.91 16.21 5.02
N ARG A 14 4.42 17.35 5.54
CA ARG A 14 3.98 18.69 5.15
C ARG A 14 4.40 19.09 3.74
N ASP A 15 5.57 18.66 3.28
CA ASP A 15 6.04 18.95 1.92
C ASP A 15 5.17 18.25 0.87
N TRP A 16 4.66 17.06 1.21
CA TRP A 16 3.75 16.27 0.39
C TRP A 16 2.32 16.80 0.42
N GLU A 17 1.80 17.20 1.59
CA GLU A 17 0.53 17.92 1.69
C GLU A 17 0.55 19.20 0.84
N ALA A 18 1.59 20.02 0.99
CA ALA A 18 1.75 21.26 0.22
C ALA A 18 1.89 21.02 -1.29
N TRP A 19 2.50 19.91 -1.72
CA TRP A 19 2.54 19.53 -3.13
C TRP A 19 1.15 19.11 -3.63
N LEU A 20 0.40 18.32 -2.86
CA LEU A 20 -0.95 17.87 -3.22
C LEU A 20 -1.91 19.06 -3.37
N GLU A 21 -1.92 20.03 -2.44
CA GLU A 21 -2.73 21.26 -2.57
C GLU A 21 -2.57 21.95 -3.93
N GLN A 22 -1.37 21.92 -4.51
CA GLN A 22 -1.03 22.57 -5.78
C GLN A 22 -1.18 21.68 -7.03
N ASN A 23 -1.26 20.35 -6.90
CA ASN A 23 -1.11 19.42 -8.04
C ASN A 23 -2.15 18.28 -8.10
N HIS A 24 -3.02 18.13 -7.11
CA HIS A 24 -3.83 16.91 -6.95
C HIS A 24 -4.93 16.70 -8.00
N GLU A 25 -5.39 17.74 -8.71
CA GLU A 25 -6.41 17.63 -9.76
C GLU A 25 -5.79 17.41 -11.16
N ASP A 26 -4.66 18.07 -11.48
CA ASP A 26 -4.02 17.97 -12.80
C ASP A 26 -3.04 16.80 -12.96
N SER A 27 -2.46 16.28 -11.88
CA SER A 27 -1.36 15.32 -11.97
C SER A 27 -1.83 13.86 -12.23
N PRO A 28 -1.26 13.14 -13.23
CA PRO A 28 -1.54 11.72 -13.46
C PRO A 28 -0.89 10.78 -12.42
N GLY A 29 -0.28 11.34 -11.37
CA GLY A 29 0.43 10.66 -10.30
C GLY A 29 1.94 10.83 -10.36
N VAL A 30 2.61 10.41 -9.28
CA VAL A 30 4.06 10.57 -9.06
C VAL A 30 4.67 9.26 -8.55
N TRP A 31 6.01 9.15 -8.63
CA TRP A 31 6.76 8.21 -7.81
C TRP A 31 7.41 8.98 -6.65
N ILE A 32 7.03 8.68 -5.41
CA ILE A 32 7.70 9.23 -4.24
C ILE A 32 8.96 8.41 -3.95
N LYS A 33 10.10 9.09 -3.90
CA LYS A 33 11.39 8.55 -3.44
C LYS A 33 11.42 8.61 -1.90
N MET A 34 11.39 7.44 -1.26
CA MET A 34 11.38 7.29 0.20
C MET A 34 12.73 6.73 0.66
N ALA A 35 13.34 7.34 1.68
CA ALA A 35 14.58 6.81 2.25
C ALA A 35 14.29 5.54 3.09
N LYS A 36 15.18 4.54 2.97
CA LYS A 36 15.17 3.36 3.84
C LYS A 36 15.69 3.74 5.21
N LYS A 37 15.10 3.17 6.27
CA LYS A 37 15.45 3.47 7.68
C LYS A 37 16.97 3.37 7.98
N ALA A 38 17.68 2.46 7.34
CA ALA A 38 19.12 2.25 7.53
C ALA A 38 20.01 3.36 6.91
N SER A 39 19.47 4.26 6.10
CA SER A 39 20.24 5.35 5.46
C SER A 39 20.52 6.54 6.38
N GLY A 40 19.76 6.70 7.48
CA GLY A 40 19.81 7.88 8.34
C GLY A 40 19.21 9.15 7.73
N ILE A 41 18.68 9.10 6.50
CA ILE A 41 18.17 10.28 5.77
C ILE A 41 16.73 10.57 6.21
N ALA A 42 16.47 11.81 6.65
CA ALA A 42 15.15 12.28 7.04
C ALA A 42 14.24 12.49 5.80
N SER A 43 13.22 11.63 5.67
CA SER A 43 12.37 11.48 4.49
C SER A 43 10.94 11.15 4.90
N LEU A 44 9.98 11.60 4.08
CA LEU A 44 8.58 11.16 4.13
C LEU A 44 8.48 9.63 4.12
N ASN A 45 7.71 9.07 5.05
CA ASN A 45 7.46 7.62 5.12
C ASN A 45 6.11 7.21 4.50
N HIS A 46 5.91 5.91 4.27
CA HIS A 46 4.73 5.39 3.57
C HIS A 46 3.40 5.66 4.30
N LYS A 47 3.36 5.67 5.65
CA LYS A 47 2.14 6.00 6.41
C LYS A 47 1.74 7.45 6.16
N GLU A 48 2.70 8.37 6.33
CA GLU A 48 2.50 9.81 6.13
C GLU A 48 2.06 10.10 4.69
N ALA A 49 2.72 9.48 3.71
CA ALA A 49 2.40 9.64 2.30
C ALA A 49 0.98 9.13 1.96
N LEU A 50 0.57 8.01 2.56
CA LEU A 50 -0.77 7.44 2.39
C LEU A 50 -1.86 8.28 3.08
N GLU A 51 -1.58 8.84 4.25
CA GLU A 51 -2.54 9.68 4.97
C GLU A 51 -2.88 10.94 4.17
N GLU A 52 -1.90 11.67 3.64
CA GLU A 52 -2.20 12.82 2.79
C GLU A 52 -2.83 12.38 1.47
N ALA A 53 -2.36 11.31 0.84
CA ALA A 53 -2.98 10.81 -0.40
C ALA A 53 -4.48 10.54 -0.21
N LEU A 54 -4.89 9.92 0.90
CA LEU A 54 -6.31 9.70 1.19
C LEU A 54 -7.09 11.01 1.42
N CYS A 55 -6.49 12.03 2.05
CA CYS A 55 -7.12 13.35 2.20
C CYS A 55 -7.48 14.02 0.87
N PHE A 56 -6.71 13.78 -0.20
CA PHE A 56 -6.93 14.37 -1.53
C PHE A 56 -7.58 13.41 -2.55
N GLY A 57 -8.07 12.24 -2.13
CA GLY A 57 -8.72 11.27 -3.03
C GLY A 57 -7.74 10.46 -3.89
N TRP A 58 -6.46 10.45 -3.50
CA TRP A 58 -5.41 9.65 -4.10
C TRP A 58 -5.27 8.29 -3.39
N ILE A 59 -4.43 7.40 -3.94
CA ILE A 59 -4.08 6.11 -3.37
C ILE A 59 -2.64 5.71 -3.75
N ASP A 60 -2.01 4.88 -2.92
CA ASP A 60 -0.73 4.24 -3.24
C ASP A 60 -0.89 3.08 -4.25
N GLY A 61 0.16 2.86 -5.04
CA GLY A 61 0.20 1.86 -6.10
C GLY A 61 1.41 0.94 -5.96
N GLN A 62 2.11 0.73 -7.07
CA GLN A 62 3.32 -0.09 -7.14
C GLN A 62 4.43 0.39 -6.20
N ALA A 63 5.24 -0.54 -5.72
CA ALA A 63 6.47 -0.30 -4.96
C ALA A 63 7.67 -0.94 -5.69
N ARG A 64 8.85 -0.33 -5.61
CA ARG A 64 10.12 -0.91 -6.10
C ARG A 64 11.32 -0.36 -5.32
N SER A 65 12.43 -1.07 -5.29
CA SER A 65 13.71 -0.46 -4.85
C SER A 65 14.18 0.54 -5.90
N LEU A 66 14.92 1.57 -5.48
CA LEU A 66 15.66 2.45 -6.38
C LEU A 66 17.15 2.08 -6.38
N ASP A 67 17.75 2.12 -5.20
CA ASP A 67 19.18 1.99 -4.96
C ASP A 67 19.39 1.37 -3.55
N GLU A 68 20.58 1.49 -2.96
CA GLU A 68 20.86 1.00 -1.60
C GLU A 68 20.14 1.81 -0.50
N GLN A 69 20.00 3.12 -0.68
CA GLN A 69 19.46 4.07 0.31
C GLN A 69 17.94 4.28 0.19
N TYR A 70 17.34 4.06 -0.98
CA TYR A 70 15.98 4.49 -1.30
C TYR A 70 15.09 3.40 -1.93
N THR A 71 13.78 3.56 -1.73
CA THR A 71 12.71 2.88 -2.47
C THR A 71 11.83 3.91 -3.19
N LEU A 72 11.07 3.47 -4.19
CA LEU A 72 10.02 4.26 -4.82
C LEU A 72 8.64 3.67 -4.50
N ARG A 73 7.68 4.54 -4.17
CA ARG A 73 6.26 4.18 -4.10
C ARG A 73 5.46 5.09 -5.04
N MET A 74 4.66 4.49 -5.92
CA MET A 74 3.78 5.24 -6.81
C MET A 74 2.55 5.73 -6.06
N PHE A 75 2.13 6.97 -6.31
CA PHE A 75 0.87 7.54 -5.84
C PHE A 75 0.12 8.15 -7.02
N THR A 76 -1.21 7.98 -7.07
CA THR A 76 -2.07 8.45 -8.16
C THR A 76 -3.41 8.92 -7.63
N PRO A 77 -4.13 9.81 -8.33
CA PRO A 77 -5.57 9.95 -8.15
C PRO A 77 -6.26 8.59 -8.20
N ARG A 78 -7.32 8.40 -7.40
CA ARG A 78 -8.18 7.22 -7.55
C ARG A 78 -8.87 7.24 -8.92
N ARG A 79 -9.27 6.07 -9.37
CA ARG A 79 -10.09 5.90 -10.58
C ARG A 79 -11.53 5.64 -10.14
N PRO A 80 -12.55 5.96 -10.96
CA PRO A 80 -13.96 5.75 -10.60
C PRO A 80 -14.34 4.32 -10.20
N ARG A 81 -13.53 3.32 -10.55
CA ARG A 81 -13.71 1.90 -10.17
C ARG A 81 -12.58 1.34 -9.29
N SER A 82 -11.77 2.20 -8.66
CA SER A 82 -10.76 1.79 -7.67
C SER A 82 -11.44 1.12 -6.47
N THR A 83 -10.91 -0.03 -6.06
CA THR A 83 -11.36 -0.77 -4.87
C THR A 83 -11.01 -0.03 -3.58
N TRP A 84 -11.66 -0.46 -2.50
CA TRP A 84 -11.45 0.05 -1.15
C TRP A 84 -11.12 -1.09 -0.20
N SER A 85 -10.16 -0.87 0.70
CA SER A 85 -9.81 -1.78 1.78
C SER A 85 -10.35 -1.22 3.10
N LYS A 86 -10.65 -2.09 4.06
CA LYS A 86 -11.06 -1.65 5.42
C LYS A 86 -10.00 -0.79 6.13
N ILE A 87 -8.72 -1.00 5.80
CA ILE A 87 -7.61 -0.16 6.29
C ILE A 87 -7.76 1.27 5.74
N ASN A 88 -7.99 1.45 4.44
CA ASN A 88 -8.12 2.80 3.85
C ASN A 88 -9.43 3.48 4.28
N VAL A 89 -10.50 2.71 4.52
CA VAL A 89 -11.74 3.21 5.14
C VAL A 89 -11.47 3.76 6.54
N GLY A 90 -10.90 2.96 7.45
CA GLY A 90 -10.60 3.39 8.82
C GLY A 90 -9.58 4.53 8.90
N HIS A 91 -8.64 4.62 7.97
CA HIS A 91 -7.79 5.80 7.84
C HIS A 91 -8.58 7.06 7.48
N ILE A 92 -9.52 6.99 6.53
CA ILE A 92 -10.38 8.12 6.17
C ILE A 92 -11.33 8.51 7.31
N GLU A 93 -11.95 7.55 7.99
CA GLU A 93 -12.87 7.83 9.11
C GLU A 93 -12.17 8.61 10.23
N ARG A 94 -10.93 8.21 10.56
CA ARG A 94 -10.06 8.97 11.47
C ARG A 94 -9.68 10.34 10.90
N LEU A 95 -9.20 10.42 9.65
CA LEU A 95 -8.77 11.70 9.03
C LEU A 95 -9.95 12.68 8.86
N ALA A 96 -11.18 12.20 8.70
CA ALA A 96 -12.40 13.00 8.69
C ALA A 96 -12.74 13.52 10.09
N THR A 97 -12.57 12.69 11.12
CA THR A 97 -12.71 13.09 12.53
C THR A 97 -11.64 14.12 12.94
N GLU A 98 -10.43 14.04 12.36
CA GLU A 98 -9.36 15.04 12.48
C GLU A 98 -9.60 16.31 11.64
N GLY A 99 -10.67 16.36 10.81
CA GLY A 99 -10.98 17.51 9.94
C GLY A 99 -10.05 17.70 8.75
N ARG A 100 -9.29 16.67 8.35
CA ARG A 100 -8.18 16.77 7.39
C ARG A 100 -8.54 16.44 5.93
N ILE A 101 -9.62 15.67 5.72
CA ILE A 101 -10.11 15.31 4.39
C ILE A 101 -10.43 16.59 3.60
N ARG A 102 -9.84 16.73 2.41
CA ARG A 102 -10.09 17.83 1.48
C ARG A 102 -11.29 17.51 0.58
N PRO A 103 -11.89 18.51 -0.10
CA PRO A 103 -13.03 18.27 -1.00
C PRO A 103 -12.76 17.16 -2.03
N ALA A 104 -11.55 17.05 -2.56
CA ALA A 104 -11.17 15.98 -3.49
C ALA A 104 -11.23 14.56 -2.87
N GLY A 105 -10.81 14.40 -1.61
CA GLY A 105 -10.98 13.14 -0.88
C GLY A 105 -12.44 12.83 -0.60
N GLN A 106 -13.23 13.84 -0.23
CA GLN A 106 -14.65 13.67 0.04
C GLN A 106 -15.43 13.22 -1.22
N ARG A 107 -15.13 13.78 -2.41
CA ARG A 107 -15.73 13.34 -3.68
C ARG A 107 -15.52 11.84 -3.95
N GLU A 108 -14.34 11.30 -3.66
CA GLU A 108 -14.03 9.88 -3.83
C GLU A 108 -14.72 8.99 -2.77
N VAL A 109 -14.88 9.48 -1.54
CA VAL A 109 -15.64 8.81 -0.47
C VAL A 109 -17.12 8.71 -0.83
N ASP A 110 -17.71 9.81 -1.29
CA ASP A 110 -19.13 9.87 -1.62
C ASP A 110 -19.46 9.05 -2.87
N ALA A 111 -18.59 9.08 -3.89
CA ALA A 111 -18.69 8.19 -5.05
C ALA A 111 -18.61 6.70 -4.67
N ALA A 112 -17.74 6.33 -3.73
CA ALA A 112 -17.59 4.95 -3.25
C ALA A 112 -18.76 4.48 -2.39
N LYS A 113 -19.45 5.38 -1.70
CA LYS A 113 -20.70 5.08 -0.97
C LYS A 113 -21.87 4.94 -1.94
N ALA A 114 -21.97 5.85 -2.92
CA ALA A 114 -23.05 5.84 -3.92
C ALA A 114 -23.07 4.59 -4.81
N ASP A 115 -21.91 3.95 -5.06
CA ASP A 115 -21.80 2.71 -5.83
C ASP A 115 -21.50 1.45 -4.97
N GLY A 116 -21.57 1.56 -3.65
CA GLY A 116 -21.42 0.44 -2.70
C GLY A 116 -20.00 -0.11 -2.55
N ARG A 117 -18.97 0.45 -3.22
CA ARG A 117 -17.56 0.07 -3.01
C ARG A 117 -17.07 0.31 -1.58
N TRP A 118 -17.68 1.26 -0.86
CA TRP A 118 -17.39 1.57 0.55
C TRP A 118 -17.77 0.41 1.46
N ASP A 119 -19.00 -0.09 1.37
CA ASP A 119 -19.50 -1.19 2.20
C ASP A 119 -18.93 -2.55 1.76
N ALA A 120 -18.65 -2.69 0.46
CA ALA A 120 -17.90 -3.81 -0.11
C ALA A 120 -16.38 -3.74 0.16
N ALA A 121 -15.89 -2.83 1.01
CA ALA A 121 -14.48 -2.70 1.31
C ALA A 121 -13.91 -4.00 1.90
N TYR A 122 -12.91 -4.58 1.22
CA TYR A 122 -12.40 -5.89 1.58
C TYR A 122 -11.52 -5.83 2.83
N SER A 123 -11.61 -6.87 3.66
CA SER A 123 -10.56 -7.15 4.65
C SER A 123 -9.27 -7.45 3.87
N SER A 124 -8.29 -6.55 3.91
CA SER A 124 -6.98 -6.76 3.28
C SER A 124 -6.32 -8.02 3.82
N GLN A 125 -5.83 -8.89 2.94
CA GLN A 125 -5.12 -10.11 3.34
C GLN A 125 -3.78 -9.77 4.01
N ALA A 126 -3.83 -9.54 5.32
CA ALA A 126 -2.68 -9.46 6.21
C ALA A 126 -2.31 -10.82 6.83
N THR A 127 -2.96 -11.90 6.36
CA THR A 127 -2.60 -13.28 6.69
C THR A 127 -2.52 -14.09 5.39
N ILE A 128 -1.30 -14.47 5.01
CA ILE A 128 -1.11 -15.68 4.22
C ILE A 128 -1.01 -16.80 5.24
N GLU A 129 -2.16 -17.38 5.60
CA GLU A 129 -2.15 -18.75 6.13
C GLU A 129 -1.70 -19.64 4.98
N VAL A 130 -0.42 -20.02 5.01
CA VAL A 130 0.14 -21.02 4.10
C VAL A 130 -0.66 -22.30 4.33
N PRO A 131 -1.42 -22.82 3.34
CA PRO A 131 -2.16 -24.06 3.51
C PRO A 131 -1.17 -25.15 3.91
N GLY A 132 -1.38 -25.74 5.09
CA GLY A 132 -0.37 -26.54 5.78
C GLY A 132 0.24 -27.58 4.82
N THR A 133 1.54 -27.44 4.54
CA THR A 133 2.21 -28.36 3.62
C THR A 133 2.29 -29.73 4.27
N SER A 134 1.34 -30.61 3.93
CA SER A 134 1.28 -32.02 4.31
C SER A 134 2.45 -32.79 3.69
N ARG A 135 3.65 -32.52 4.20
CA ARG A 135 4.89 -33.19 3.81
C ARG A 135 4.85 -34.60 4.38
N ALA A 136 4.38 -35.54 3.57
CA ALA A 136 4.47 -36.96 3.85
C ALA A 136 5.91 -37.31 4.30
N PRO A 137 6.09 -38.04 5.41
CA PRO A 137 7.42 -38.38 5.89
C PRO A 137 8.06 -39.43 4.96
N SER A 138 8.93 -38.97 4.07
CA SER A 138 9.81 -39.86 3.29
C SER A 138 10.67 -40.73 4.21
N ASN A 139 10.72 -42.02 3.90
CA ASN A 139 11.37 -43.06 4.70
C ASN A 139 12.87 -42.84 5.00
N PRO A 140 13.32 -43.02 6.26
CA PRO A 140 14.72 -43.27 6.60
C PRO A 140 15.01 -44.78 6.81
N SER A 141 15.77 -45.37 5.89
CA SER A 141 16.47 -46.66 6.08
C SER A 141 17.68 -46.48 7.05
N PRO A 142 18.33 -47.54 7.60
CA PRO A 142 18.35 -48.95 7.16
C PRO A 142 18.23 -50.04 8.26
N GLU A 143 18.50 -51.28 7.82
CA GLU A 143 18.63 -52.60 8.48
C GLU A 143 19.37 -52.67 9.83
N PRO A 144 19.32 -53.80 10.62
CA PRO A 144 18.96 -55.20 10.27
C PRO A 144 17.88 -55.81 11.24
N TRP A 145 17.68 -57.11 11.56
CA TRP A 145 18.48 -58.35 11.49
C TRP A 145 17.66 -59.66 11.73
N ARG A 146 17.98 -60.75 10.97
CA ARG A 146 17.77 -62.21 11.27
C ARG A 146 16.32 -62.74 11.43
N SER A 147 15.98 -64.03 11.26
CA SER A 147 16.70 -65.20 10.69
C SER A 147 15.74 -66.37 10.37
N SER A 148 16.07 -67.18 9.34
CA SER A 148 15.64 -68.58 9.15
C SER A 148 14.14 -68.85 8.87
N THR A 149 13.68 -69.97 8.30
CA THR A 149 14.32 -71.26 7.90
C THR A 149 13.66 -71.74 6.57
N PRO A 150 14.06 -72.87 5.91
CA PRO A 150 13.64 -73.19 4.54
C PRO A 150 12.22 -73.76 4.40
#